data_AF-E9I7H8-F1
#
_entry.id   AF-E9I7H8-F1
#
_cell.length_a   1.000
_cell.length_b   1.000
_cell.length_c   1.000
_cell.angle_alpha   90.00
_cell.angle_beta   90.00
_cell.angle_gamma   90.00
#
_symmetry.space_group_name_H-M   'P 1'
#
loop_
_entity.id
_entity.type
_entity.pdbx_description
1 polymer ?
#
loop_
_entity_poly.entity_id
_entity_poly.type
_entity_poly.pdbx_seq_one_letter_code
_entity_poly.pdbx_strand_id
1 'polypeptide(L)'
;MKPNQFLDVTSSIKYQGICGACYAFSAVDTLAAANAIHRYGFFVPLSVQQILDCPNNKLTFGCSGGYLEGAFSHIQLYGVTTEQQYPYQSTTSGK
;
A
#
# COMPACT_ATOMS: atom_id res chain seq x y z
N MET A 1 -22.99 1.88 10.80
CA MET A 1 -22.40 3.24 10.66
C MET A 1 -23.26 4.21 11.44
N LYS A 2 -22.66 5.13 12.22
CA LYS A 2 -23.41 6.17 12.93
C LYS A 2 -23.74 7.30 11.96
N PRO A 3 -24.95 7.87 11.98
CA PRO A 3 -25.26 9.04 11.17
C PRO A 3 -24.36 10.21 11.64
N ASN A 4 -23.78 10.95 10.69
CA ASN A 4 -23.05 12.21 10.91
C ASN A 4 -21.61 12.13 11.48
N GLN A 5 -20.93 11.00 11.33
CA GLN A 5 -19.47 10.95 11.55
C GLN A 5 -18.75 10.94 10.21
N PHE A 6 -18.02 12.02 9.89
CA PHE A 6 -17.09 12.01 8.77
C PHE A 6 -16.01 10.96 9.04
N LEU A 7 -15.91 9.97 8.15
CA LEU A 7 -14.90 8.95 8.23
C LEU A 7 -13.59 9.53 7.67
N ASP A 8 -12.52 9.47 8.46
CA ASP A 8 -11.18 9.64 7.92
C ASP A 8 -10.77 8.34 7.23
N VAL A 9 -10.78 8.39 5.90
CA VAL A 9 -10.58 7.25 5.00
C VAL A 9 -9.30 7.40 4.17
N THR A 10 -8.49 8.41 4.49
CA THR A 10 -7.25 8.70 3.79
C THR A 10 -6.07 8.59 4.74
N SER A 11 -4.92 8.23 4.21
CA SER A 11 -3.67 8.36 4.96
C SER A 11 -3.30 9.84 5.10
N SER A 12 -2.48 10.14 6.12
CA SER A 12 -1.63 11.34 6.04
C SER A 12 -0.69 11.22 4.83
N ILE A 13 -0.33 12.34 4.23
CA ILE A 13 0.61 12.37 3.09
C ILE A 13 1.90 11.62 3.46
N LYS A 14 2.24 10.61 2.65
CA LYS A 14 3.47 9.82 2.79
C LYS A 14 4.53 10.27 1.80
N TYR A 15 5.80 9.97 2.09
CA TYR A 15 6.93 10.28 1.21
C TYR A 15 7.59 9.00 0.69
N GLN A 16 7.56 8.80 -0.63
CA GLN A 16 8.19 7.63 -1.28
C GLN A 16 9.72 7.72 -1.40
N GLY A 17 10.32 8.86 -1.09
CA GLY A 17 11.76 9.05 -1.30
C GLY A 17 12.18 8.94 -2.76
N ILE A 18 13.39 8.42 -2.98
CA ILE A 18 13.98 8.22 -4.31
C ILE A 18 13.52 6.91 -4.99
N CYS A 19 12.71 6.11 -4.29
CA CYS A 19 12.21 4.84 -4.77
C CYS A 19 11.00 5.08 -5.69
N GLY A 20 10.95 4.43 -6.85
CA GLY A 20 9.81 4.42 -7.78
C GLY A 20 8.59 3.65 -7.26
N ALA A 21 8.21 3.82 -6.00
CA ALA A 21 7.18 3.06 -5.30
C ALA A 21 5.75 3.60 -5.48
N CYS A 22 5.52 4.62 -6.31
CA CYS A 22 4.21 5.27 -6.43
C CYS A 22 3.05 4.29 -6.71
N TYR A 23 3.29 3.25 -7.52
CA TYR A 23 2.33 2.19 -7.80
C TYR A 23 1.97 1.39 -6.52
N ALA A 24 2.94 1.08 -5.68
CA ALA A 24 2.73 0.34 -4.43
C ALA A 24 1.96 1.20 -3.42
N PHE A 25 2.38 2.46 -3.20
CA PHE A 25 1.65 3.43 -2.36
C PHE A 25 0.19 3.56 -2.80
N SER A 26 -0.04 3.74 -4.11
CA SER A 26 -1.38 3.92 -4.65
C SER A 26 -2.26 2.69 -4.41
N ALA A 27 -1.74 1.48 -4.63
CA ALA A 27 -2.51 0.26 -4.43
C ALA A 27 -2.85 0.03 -2.95
N VAL A 28 -1.88 0.19 -2.04
CA VAL A 28 -2.12 -0.09 -0.61
C VAL A 28 -3.03 0.96 0.04
N ASP A 29 -2.90 2.24 -0.31
CA ASP A 29 -3.76 3.29 0.25
C ASP A 29 -5.19 3.19 -0.31
N THR A 30 -5.34 2.79 -1.58
CA THR A 30 -6.67 2.50 -2.15
C THR A 30 -7.35 1.35 -1.41
N LEU A 31 -6.62 0.26 -1.14
CA LEU A 31 -7.16 -0.87 -0.37
C LEU A 31 -7.50 -0.49 1.07
N ALA A 32 -6.61 0.27 1.73
CA ALA A 32 -6.82 0.74 3.09
C ALA A 32 -8.06 1.65 3.19
N ALA A 33 -8.26 2.56 2.22
CA ALA A 33 -9.44 3.39 2.12
C ALA A 33 -10.71 2.56 1.91
N ALA A 34 -10.68 1.58 0.99
CA ALA A 34 -11.81 0.68 0.78
C ALA A 34 -12.17 -0.10 2.05
N ASN A 35 -11.16 -0.60 2.78
CA ASN A 35 -11.38 -1.27 4.06
C ASN A 35 -11.92 -0.32 5.14
N ALA A 36 -11.47 0.94 5.17
CA ALA A 36 -12.00 1.96 6.07
C ALA A 36 -13.50 2.20 5.81
N ILE A 37 -13.89 2.33 4.54
CA ILE A 37 -15.28 2.56 4.14
C ILE A 37 -16.16 1.33 4.42
N HIS A 38 -15.70 0.14 4.04
CA HIS A 38 -16.58 -1.03 3.97
C HIS A 38 -16.48 -1.98 5.17
N ARG A 39 -15.40 -1.92 5.96
CA ARG A 39 -15.13 -2.92 7.01
C ARG A 39 -14.92 -2.30 8.39
N TYR A 40 -13.99 -1.36 8.53
CA TYR A 40 -13.50 -0.96 9.84
C TYR A 40 -14.09 0.35 10.36
N GLY A 41 -14.47 1.27 9.46
CA GLY A 41 -14.87 2.63 9.84
C GLY A 41 -13.70 3.54 10.23
N PHE A 42 -12.45 3.13 9.96
CA PHE A 42 -11.25 3.95 10.14
C PHE A 42 -10.12 3.43 9.24
N PHE A 43 -9.19 4.32 8.89
CA PHE A 43 -8.03 3.99 8.07
C PHE A 43 -7.01 3.13 8.83
N VAL A 44 -6.63 1.98 8.26
CA VAL A 44 -5.56 1.12 8.77
C VAL A 44 -4.40 1.16 7.78
N PRO A 45 -3.23 1.73 8.13
CA PRO A 45 -2.08 1.77 7.23
C PRO A 45 -1.59 0.36 6.87
N LEU A 46 -1.43 0.13 5.56
CA LEU A 46 -0.95 -1.14 5.00
C LEU A 46 0.48 -0.98 4.48
N SER A 47 1.23 -2.10 4.52
CA SER A 47 2.65 -2.12 4.20
C SER A 47 2.91 -1.89 2.71
N VAL A 48 3.53 -0.76 2.39
CA VAL A 48 4.10 -0.53 1.05
C VAL A 48 5.29 -1.45 0.82
N GLN A 49 6.12 -1.66 1.85
CA GLN A 49 7.36 -2.41 1.76
C GLN A 49 7.15 -3.86 1.29
N GLN A 50 6.09 -4.50 1.77
CA GLN A 50 5.76 -5.87 1.35
C GLN A 50 5.53 -5.96 -0.17
N ILE A 51 4.89 -4.96 -0.78
CA ILE A 51 4.64 -4.94 -2.23
C ILE A 51 5.96 -4.76 -3.00
N LEU A 52 6.91 -4.00 -2.45
CA LEU A 52 8.21 -3.76 -3.08
C LEU A 52 9.15 -4.96 -2.99
N ASP A 53 9.21 -5.62 -1.83
CA ASP A 53 10.19 -6.67 -1.55
C ASP A 53 9.79 -8.06 -2.06
N CYS A 54 8.52 -8.23 -2.46
CA CYS A 54 7.99 -9.52 -2.90
C CYS A 54 7.45 -9.47 -4.34
N PRO A 55 8.33 -9.27 -5.35
CA PRO A 55 7.92 -9.37 -6.74
C PRO A 55 7.50 -10.82 -7.05
N ASN A 56 6.23 -11.00 -7.38
CA ASN A 56 5.63 -12.31 -7.70
C ASN A 56 5.07 -12.34 -9.14
N ASN A 57 5.33 -11.30 -9.92
CA ASN A 57 4.85 -11.16 -11.28
C ASN A 57 5.81 -10.27 -12.10
N LYS A 58 5.55 -10.17 -13.41
CA LYS A 58 6.37 -9.38 -14.35
C LYS A 58 5.91 -7.91 -14.49
N LEU A 59 5.11 -7.42 -13.55
CA LEU A 59 4.50 -6.08 -13.59
C LEU A 59 4.99 -5.19 -12.43
N THR A 60 5.73 -5.73 -11.46
CA THR A 60 6.31 -4.95 -10.35
C THR A 60 7.82 -5.18 -10.27
N PHE A 61 8.57 -4.10 -10.05
CA PHE A 61 10.03 -4.09 -10.12
C PHE A 61 10.65 -3.40 -8.90
N GLY A 62 10.03 -3.57 -7.72
CA GLY A 62 10.46 -2.92 -6.49
C GLY A 62 10.54 -1.40 -6.68
N CYS A 63 11.70 -0.81 -6.39
CA CYS A 63 11.95 0.63 -6.55
C CYS A 63 12.21 1.10 -7.97
N SER A 64 12.34 0.20 -8.95
CA SER A 64 12.46 0.57 -10.37
C SER A 64 11.12 0.87 -11.03
N GLY A 65 10.02 0.83 -10.27
CA GLY A 65 8.68 1.08 -10.77
C GLY A 65 7.80 -0.17 -10.77
N GLY A 66 6.59 -0.01 -11.29
CA GLY A 66 5.62 -1.08 -11.39
C GLY A 66 4.26 -0.56 -11.84
N TYR A 67 3.36 -1.49 -12.11
CA TYR A 67 1.99 -1.23 -12.52
C TYR A 67 1.01 -1.54 -11.39
N LEU A 68 -0.10 -0.82 -11.34
CA LEU A 68 -1.15 -1.01 -10.33
C LEU A 68 -1.73 -2.42 -10.40
N GLU A 69 -1.92 -2.94 -11.61
CA GLU A 69 -2.40 -4.29 -11.88
C GLU A 69 -1.50 -5.34 -11.22
N GLY A 70 -0.18 -5.13 -11.25
CA GLY A 70 0.78 -5.99 -10.59
C GLY A 70 0.66 -5.94 -9.06
N ALA A 71 0.53 -4.75 -8.49
CA ALA A 71 0.36 -4.58 -7.05
C ALA A 71 -0.96 -5.16 -6.54
N PHE A 72 -2.07 -4.91 -7.22
CA PHE A 72 -3.37 -5.49 -6.87
C PHE A 72 -3.41 -7.01 -7.05
N SER A 73 -2.75 -7.55 -8.09
CA SER A 73 -2.62 -9.00 -8.25
C SER A 73 -1.84 -9.63 -7.09
N HIS A 74 -0.77 -8.99 -6.61
CA HIS A 74 -0.06 -9.44 -5.41
C HIS A 74 -1.00 -9.48 -4.21
N ILE A 75 -1.69 -8.37 -3.94
CA ILE A 75 -2.63 -8.24 -2.82
C ILE A 75 -3.72 -9.32 -2.89
N GLN A 76 -4.26 -9.59 -4.08
CA GLN A 76 -5.32 -10.59 -4.24
C GLN A 76 -4.84 -12.02 -3.92
N LEU A 77 -3.61 -12.35 -4.29
CA LEU A 77 -3.05 -13.70 -4.13
C LEU A 77 -2.48 -13.95 -2.73
N TYR A 78 -1.85 -12.95 -2.13
CA TYR A 78 -1.05 -13.12 -0.90
C TYR A 78 -1.54 -12.25 0.26
N GLY A 79 -2.46 -11.32 0.01
CA GLY A 79 -2.80 -10.27 0.96
C GLY A 79 -1.70 -9.23 1.10
N VAL A 80 -1.87 -8.35 2.10
CA VAL A 80 -0.87 -7.38 2.52
C VAL A 80 -1.01 -7.14 4.02
N THR A 81 0.12 -7.06 4.71
CA THR A 81 0.20 -6.81 6.16
C THR A 81 0.10 -5.32 6.46
N THR A 82 0.09 -4.96 7.75
CA THR A 82 0.03 -3.56 8.16
C THR A 82 1.39 -2.88 8.05
N GLU A 83 1.40 -1.57 7.89
CA GLU A 83 2.62 -0.75 7.92
C GLU A 83 3.38 -0.95 9.25
N GLN A 84 2.67 -1.19 10.35
CA GLN A 84 3.29 -1.47 11.64
C GLN A 84 4.09 -2.78 11.66
N GLN A 85 3.59 -3.81 10.97
CA GLN A 85 4.24 -5.13 10.93
C GLN A 85 5.39 -5.19 9.94
N TYR A 86 5.29 -4.44 8.84
CA TYR A 86 6.34 -4.35 7.83
C TYR A 86 6.51 -2.90 7.36
N PRO A 87 7.27 -2.08 8.10
CA PRO A 87 7.40 -0.66 7.84
C PRO A 87 8.11 -0.34 6.53
N TYR A 88 7.71 0.76 5.91
CA TYR A 88 8.34 1.32 4.73
C TYR A 88 9.78 1.74 5.03
N GLN A 89 10.70 1.19 4.25
CA GLN A 89 12.09 1.60 4.24
C GLN A 89 12.30 2.35 2.94
N SER A 90 12.50 3.67 3.04
CA SER A 90 12.89 4.46 1.87
C SER A 90 14.28 4.02 1.46
N THR A 91 14.36 3.04 0.56
CA THR A 91 15.62 2.39 0.23
C THR A 91 16.47 3.35 -0.59
N THR A 92 17.53 3.85 0.04
CA THR A 92 18.78 4.26 -0.62
C THR A 92 19.63 3.07 -1.04
N SER A 93 19.19 1.84 -0.79
CA SER A 93 19.91 0.62 -1.14
C SER A 93 19.13 -0.17 -2.16
N GLY A 94 19.62 -0.16 -3.40
CA GLY A 94 19.22 -1.16 -4.38
C GLY A 94 19.44 -2.55 -3.83
N LYS A 95 18.44 -3.41 -4.01
CA LYS A 95 18.63 -4.84 -4.19
C LYS A 95 18.21 -5.18 -5.61
#